data_AF-A0A9P6Z5T2-F1
#
_entry.id   AF-A0A9P6Z5T2-F1
#
_cell.length_a   1.000
_cell.length_b   1.000
_cell.length_c   1.000
_cell.angle_alpha   90.00
_cell.angle_beta   90.00
_cell.angle_gamma   90.00
#
_symmetry.space_group_name_H-M   'P 1'
#
loop_
_entity.id
_entity.type
_entity.pdbx_description
1 polymer ?
#
loop_
_entity_poly.entity_id
_entity_poly.type
_entity_poly.pdbx_seq_one_letter_code
_entity_poly.pdbx_strand_id
1 'polypeptide(L)'
;MYNNLATEKKKNRNVFNFLFTRQKPNTESYFNEGIFGVPLCDAIKSGSILWGLRVPDPVYLCFLEIYKRGLKTEGLFRLSGATSEVINLENRMNMCSIEERKFLDMSGYDVHTLTSLVKKYLRDLPEPVIPNSFHEQFQSVNLFSKNAIHQLASIIISLPSDNKQLIHAIIIMIAQIQKNVDQNMMCPEALAIVFAPVLTGFEHSLKDLTNSCISTHSTFKRQKNQPQATTSDIISQHIKRNKHWTDIWILLIERHDFFIDILDKHHSALREQNKTISTRNYRQHHCPIQNRTLPSSSFSTTSLSNDVDYSNHNHPSIEAKHNKKNTLDKHN
;
A
#
# COMPACT_ATOMS: atom_id res chain seq x y z
N MET A 1 40.76 56.90 10.70
CA MET A 1 40.34 55.89 9.70
C MET A 1 39.92 54.65 10.46
N TYR A 2 38.63 54.33 10.36
CA TYR A 2 38.00 53.11 10.88
C TYR A 2 38.67 51.86 10.28
N ASN A 3 38.85 50.80 11.07
CA ASN A 3 38.64 49.44 10.60
C ASN A 3 38.26 48.50 11.75
N ASN A 4 37.01 48.05 11.69
CA ASN A 4 36.35 47.09 12.56
C ASN A 4 36.93 45.68 12.34
N LEU A 5 37.42 45.04 13.39
CA LEU A 5 37.59 43.58 13.43
C LEU A 5 36.27 42.97 13.93
N ALA A 6 35.43 42.58 12.98
CA ALA A 6 34.17 41.88 13.24
C ALA A 6 34.44 40.44 13.70
N THR A 7 33.90 40.10 14.86
CA THR A 7 33.80 38.74 15.39
C THR A 7 33.01 37.84 14.45
N GLU A 8 33.62 36.77 13.94
CA GLU A 8 32.92 35.70 13.21
C GLU A 8 32.01 34.91 14.16
N LYS A 9 30.70 35.19 14.09
CA LYS A 9 29.68 34.31 14.65
C LYS A 9 29.52 33.09 13.73
N LYS A 10 29.97 31.92 14.18
CA LYS A 10 29.60 30.61 13.60
C LYS A 10 28.07 30.49 13.54
N LYS A 11 27.49 30.60 12.34
CA LYS A 11 26.08 30.27 12.07
C LYS A 11 25.91 28.76 12.21
N ASN A 12 25.35 28.33 13.33
CA ASN A 12 24.80 26.99 13.51
C ASN A 12 23.69 26.79 12.46
N ARG A 13 24.01 26.13 11.34
CA ARG A 13 23.02 25.70 10.35
C ARG A 13 22.34 24.45 10.92
N ASN A 14 21.15 24.62 11.48
CA ASN A 14 20.30 23.51 11.93
C ASN A 14 20.07 22.54 10.76
N VAL A 15 20.65 21.34 10.85
CA VAL A 15 20.58 20.25 9.86
C VAL A 15 19.12 19.83 9.59
N PHE A 16 18.22 20.10 10.53
CA PHE A 16 16.78 19.87 10.41
C PHE A 16 16.10 20.70 9.30
N ASN A 17 16.59 21.90 8.97
CA ASN A 17 15.93 22.73 7.96
C ASN A 17 16.16 22.25 6.53
N PHE A 18 17.23 21.47 6.28
CA PHE A 18 17.54 20.95 4.94
C PHE A 18 16.77 19.66 4.61
N LEU A 19 16.34 18.92 5.64
CA LEU A 19 15.59 17.65 5.47
C LEU A 19 14.11 17.86 5.10
N PHE A 20 13.59 19.11 5.16
CA PHE A 20 12.16 19.38 4.97
C PHE A 20 11.84 20.56 4.04
N THR A 21 12.82 21.18 3.38
CA THR A 21 12.55 22.10 2.28
C THR A 21 12.28 21.33 0.99
N ARG A 22 10.99 21.05 0.73
CA ARG A 22 10.53 20.72 -0.62
C ARG A 22 10.53 22.03 -1.41
N GLN A 23 11.34 22.13 -2.47
CA GLN A 23 11.15 23.17 -3.48
C GLN A 23 9.75 22.96 -4.08
N LYS A 24 8.92 24.01 -4.12
CA LYS A 24 7.67 23.98 -4.88
C LYS A 24 8.02 23.66 -6.34
N PRO A 25 7.48 22.62 -6.97
CA PRO A 25 7.61 22.50 -8.41
C PRO A 25 6.77 23.63 -9.03
N ASN A 26 7.43 24.41 -9.90
CA ASN A 26 6.73 25.30 -10.81
C ASN A 26 5.72 24.45 -11.59
N THR A 27 4.49 24.97 -11.67
CA THR A 27 3.42 24.45 -12.49
C THR A 27 3.80 24.59 -13.96
N GLU A 28 4.47 23.60 -14.51
CA GLU A 28 4.56 23.36 -15.96
C GLU A 28 5.15 21.94 -16.22
N SER A 29 4.31 21.08 -16.82
CA SER A 29 4.66 19.85 -17.55
C SER A 29 5.43 18.71 -16.83
N TYR A 30 4.73 17.74 -16.22
CA TYR A 30 5.28 16.38 -16.02
C TYR A 30 4.17 15.31 -16.01
N PHE A 31 4.09 14.49 -17.06
CA PHE A 31 3.80 13.08 -16.85
C PHE A 31 5.05 12.51 -16.17
N ASN A 32 5.07 12.47 -14.84
CA ASN A 32 6.17 11.88 -14.09
C ASN A 32 6.12 10.35 -14.29
N GLU A 33 7.11 9.77 -14.95
CA GLU A 33 7.27 8.32 -15.19
C GLU A 33 7.58 7.51 -13.91
N GLY A 34 7.32 8.05 -12.72
CA GLY A 34 7.63 7.44 -11.42
C GLY A 34 6.42 6.82 -10.70
N ILE A 35 6.69 6.04 -9.65
CA ILE A 35 5.67 5.41 -8.79
C ILE A 35 5.43 6.17 -7.49
N PHE A 36 6.34 7.05 -7.09
CA PHE A 36 6.17 7.90 -5.90
C PHE A 36 5.42 9.18 -6.27
N GLY A 37 4.51 9.61 -5.40
CA GLY A 37 3.73 10.83 -5.62
C GLY A 37 2.55 10.69 -6.59
N VAL A 38 2.28 9.49 -7.11
CA VAL A 38 1.13 9.23 -7.98
C VAL A 38 -0.09 8.80 -7.16
N PRO A 39 -1.33 9.02 -7.65
CA PRO A 39 -2.53 8.53 -7.00
C PRO A 39 -2.49 7.01 -6.74
N LEU A 40 -3.02 6.57 -5.60
CA LEU A 40 -2.99 5.16 -5.21
C LEU A 40 -3.64 4.26 -6.27
N CYS A 41 -4.76 4.69 -6.86
CA CYS A 41 -5.46 3.94 -7.89
C CYS A 41 -4.62 3.71 -9.16
N ASP A 42 -3.72 4.64 -9.50
CA ASP A 42 -2.79 4.48 -10.62
C ASP A 42 -1.62 3.58 -10.25
N ALA A 43 -1.07 3.73 -9.04
CA ALA A 43 -0.01 2.87 -8.53
C ALA A 43 -0.43 1.39 -8.48
N ILE A 44 -1.67 1.12 -8.10
CA ILE A 44 -2.23 -0.24 -8.01
C ILE A 44 -2.32 -0.95 -9.36
N LYS A 45 -2.50 -0.22 -10.48
CA LYS A 45 -2.54 -0.81 -11.83
C LYS A 45 -1.24 -1.54 -12.17
N SER A 46 -0.11 -1.00 -11.72
CA SER A 46 1.20 -1.62 -11.86
C SER A 46 1.61 -2.50 -10.68
N GLY A 47 0.82 -2.49 -9.60
CA GLY A 47 1.13 -3.16 -8.34
C GLY A 47 1.12 -4.69 -8.39
N SER A 48 1.73 -5.28 -7.38
CA SER A 48 1.96 -6.72 -7.23
C SER A 48 1.04 -7.34 -6.15
N ILE A 49 0.92 -8.68 -6.15
CA ILE A 49 0.06 -9.40 -5.20
C ILE A 49 0.87 -9.82 -3.97
N LEU A 50 0.48 -9.35 -2.79
CA LEU A 50 1.02 -9.77 -1.48
C LEU A 50 -0.13 -10.29 -0.60
N TRP A 51 -0.01 -11.50 -0.07
CA TRP A 51 -1.07 -12.13 0.75
C TRP A 51 -2.46 -12.13 0.10
N GLY A 52 -2.49 -12.28 -1.24
CA GLY A 52 -3.74 -12.24 -2.02
C GLY A 52 -4.33 -10.84 -2.24
N LEU A 53 -3.65 -9.79 -1.79
CA LEU A 53 -4.06 -8.38 -1.91
C LEU A 53 -3.18 -7.69 -2.96
N ARG A 54 -3.78 -6.85 -3.81
CA ARG A 54 -3.01 -6.03 -4.75
C ARG A 54 -2.53 -4.78 -4.03
N VAL A 55 -1.21 -4.57 -4.01
CA VAL A 55 -0.57 -3.42 -3.34
C VAL A 55 0.47 -2.78 -4.28
N PRO A 56 0.81 -1.49 -4.09
CA PRO A 56 1.84 -0.84 -4.90
C PRO A 56 3.20 -1.51 -4.76
N ASP A 57 3.99 -1.54 -5.84
CA ASP A 57 5.29 -2.22 -5.84
C ASP A 57 6.26 -1.77 -4.74
N PRO A 58 6.38 -0.47 -4.39
CA PRO A 58 7.25 -0.06 -3.27
C PRO A 58 6.86 -0.73 -1.95
N VAL A 59 5.56 -0.92 -1.72
CA VAL A 59 5.04 -1.62 -0.54
C VAL A 59 5.30 -3.11 -0.66
N TYR A 60 4.96 -3.73 -1.80
CA TYR A 60 5.20 -5.16 -2.06
C TYR A 60 6.65 -5.56 -1.82
N LEU A 61 7.59 -4.89 -2.49
CA LEU A 61 9.02 -5.23 -2.47
C LEU A 61 9.61 -5.10 -1.07
N CYS A 62 9.32 -3.99 -0.39
CA CYS A 62 9.80 -3.75 0.96
C CYS A 62 9.17 -4.73 1.95
N PHE A 63 7.85 -4.96 1.87
CA PHE A 63 7.17 -5.86 2.78
C PHE A 63 7.61 -7.31 2.62
N LEU A 64 7.80 -7.78 1.38
CA LEU A 64 8.28 -9.12 1.11
C LEU A 64 9.65 -9.35 1.76
N GLU A 65 10.58 -8.41 1.60
CA GLU A 65 11.93 -8.52 2.15
C GLU A 65 11.95 -8.38 3.68
N ILE A 66 11.17 -7.45 4.25
CA ILE A 66 11.00 -7.32 5.70
C ILE A 66 10.39 -8.60 6.29
N TYR A 67 9.39 -9.19 5.65
CA TYR A 67 8.78 -10.45 6.10
C TYR A 67 9.79 -11.60 6.06
N LYS A 68 10.63 -11.66 5.02
CA LYS A 68 11.62 -12.71 4.81
C LYS A 68 12.73 -12.71 5.86
N ARG A 69 13.25 -11.53 6.27
CA ARG A 69 14.43 -11.44 7.16
C ARG A 69 14.39 -10.40 8.26
N GLY A 70 13.45 -9.46 8.22
CA GLY A 70 13.45 -8.26 9.07
C GLY A 70 12.58 -8.35 10.32
N LEU A 71 11.68 -9.33 10.45
CA LEU A 71 10.65 -9.36 11.53
C LEU A 71 11.20 -9.32 12.97
N LYS A 72 12.47 -9.69 13.17
CA LYS A 72 13.15 -9.72 14.48
C LYS A 72 14.05 -8.51 14.72
N THR A 73 14.20 -7.62 13.74
CA THR A 73 15.04 -6.42 13.85
C THR A 73 14.42 -5.43 14.84
N GLU A 74 15.20 -4.94 15.81
CA GLU A 74 14.71 -4.00 16.80
C GLU A 74 14.21 -2.70 16.17
N GLY A 75 13.04 -2.21 16.58
CA GLY A 75 12.58 -0.89 16.20
C GLY A 75 12.10 -0.76 14.76
N LEU A 76 11.56 -1.84 14.16
CA LEU A 76 10.92 -1.79 12.83
C LEU A 76 9.93 -0.62 12.72
N PHE A 77 10.00 0.14 11.63
CA PHE A 77 9.22 1.37 11.39
C PHE A 77 9.47 2.54 12.36
N ARG A 78 10.01 2.30 13.57
CA ARG A 78 10.42 3.35 14.52
C ARG A 78 11.76 3.97 14.14
N LEU A 79 12.79 3.14 13.98
CA LEU A 79 14.13 3.59 13.60
C LEU A 79 14.16 3.99 12.12
N SER A 80 15.03 4.94 11.79
CA SER A 80 15.20 5.46 10.44
C SER A 80 16.43 4.86 9.79
N GLY A 81 16.27 4.30 8.58
CA GLY A 81 17.40 3.98 7.72
C GLY A 81 18.15 5.22 7.23
N ALA A 82 19.27 4.99 6.56
CA ALA A 82 20.10 6.07 6.02
C ALA A 82 19.32 6.86 4.95
N THR A 83 19.15 8.16 5.16
CA THR A 83 18.39 9.05 4.26
C THR A 83 18.89 8.97 2.81
N SER A 84 20.21 8.88 2.60
CA SER A 84 20.81 8.74 1.28
C SER A 84 20.40 7.44 0.58
N GLU A 85 20.29 6.33 1.30
CA GLU A 85 19.84 5.05 0.74
C GLU A 85 18.35 5.08 0.41
N VAL A 86 17.53 5.70 1.26
CA VAL A 86 16.10 5.87 1.00
C VAL A 86 15.87 6.68 -0.29
N ILE A 87 16.60 7.79 -0.46
CA ILE A 87 16.53 8.62 -1.67
C ILE A 87 17.03 7.85 -2.90
N ASN A 88 18.14 7.13 -2.78
CA ASN A 88 18.67 6.32 -3.89
C ASN A 88 17.66 5.24 -4.31
N LEU A 89 17.08 4.52 -3.35
CA LEU A 89 16.11 3.47 -3.60
C LEU A 89 14.79 4.00 -4.19
N GLU A 90 14.29 5.14 -3.71
CA GLU A 90 13.16 5.84 -4.33
C GLU A 90 13.46 6.18 -5.81
N ASN A 91 14.60 6.82 -6.07
CA ASN A 91 15.01 7.19 -7.42
C ASN A 91 15.10 5.96 -8.32
N ARG A 92 15.70 4.88 -7.83
CA ARG A 92 15.80 3.61 -8.55
C ARG A 92 14.40 3.07 -8.90
N MET A 93 13.46 3.04 -7.95
CA MET A 93 12.09 2.57 -8.22
C MET A 93 11.31 3.47 -9.19
N ASN A 94 11.56 4.77 -9.17
CA ASN A 94 10.96 5.73 -10.10
C ASN A 94 11.52 5.62 -11.52
N MET A 95 12.80 5.28 -11.68
CA MET A 95 13.43 5.14 -13.00
C MET A 95 13.19 3.77 -13.64
N CYS A 96 12.89 2.73 -12.84
CA CYS A 96 12.56 1.41 -13.36
C CYS A 96 11.19 1.38 -14.04
N SER A 97 11.14 0.72 -15.20
CA SER A 97 9.88 0.31 -15.81
C SER A 97 9.10 -0.65 -14.90
N ILE A 98 7.81 -0.84 -15.20
CA ILE A 98 6.93 -1.76 -14.43
C ILE A 98 7.52 -3.17 -14.37
N GLU A 99 8.07 -3.68 -15.48
CA GLU A 99 8.61 -5.04 -15.51
C GLU A 99 9.94 -5.15 -14.76
N GLU A 100 10.85 -4.18 -14.90
CA GLU A 100 12.11 -4.16 -14.16
C GLU A 100 11.89 -4.06 -12.65
N ARG A 101 10.90 -3.28 -12.22
CA ARG A 101 10.63 -3.06 -10.79
C ARG A 101 10.31 -4.37 -10.06
N LYS A 102 9.58 -5.29 -10.70
CA LYS A 102 9.21 -6.59 -10.11
C LYS A 102 10.42 -7.46 -9.75
N PHE A 103 11.56 -7.24 -10.39
CA PHE A 103 12.80 -8.00 -10.19
C PHE A 103 13.87 -7.23 -9.43
N LEU A 104 13.54 -6.07 -8.85
CA LEU A 104 14.49 -5.33 -8.02
C LEU A 104 14.89 -6.16 -6.80
N ASP A 105 16.19 -6.42 -6.68
CA ASP A 105 16.76 -7.07 -5.51
C ASP A 105 16.82 -6.09 -4.33
N MET A 106 16.08 -6.43 -3.28
CA MET A 106 15.95 -5.66 -2.05
C MET A 106 16.88 -6.17 -0.93
N SER A 107 17.57 -7.30 -1.14
CA SER A 107 18.33 -8.00 -0.10
C SER A 107 19.53 -7.21 0.41
N GLY A 108 20.13 -6.36 -0.45
CA GLY A 108 21.28 -5.52 -0.11
C GLY A 108 20.96 -4.26 0.70
N TYR A 109 19.69 -3.90 0.90
CA TYR A 109 19.32 -2.69 1.63
C TYR A 109 19.13 -2.96 3.13
N ASP A 110 19.47 -2.01 4.00
CA ASP A 110 19.15 -2.12 5.42
C ASP A 110 17.62 -2.21 5.68
N VAL A 111 17.21 -2.95 6.71
CA VAL A 111 15.78 -3.13 7.02
C VAL A 111 15.12 -1.80 7.43
N HIS A 112 15.85 -0.91 8.12
CA HIS A 112 15.34 0.42 8.45
C HIS A 112 15.25 1.31 7.22
N THR A 113 16.11 1.11 6.20
CA THR A 113 15.96 1.77 4.89
C THR A 113 14.66 1.33 4.20
N LEU A 114 14.35 0.02 4.20
CA LEU A 114 13.09 -0.50 3.65
C LEU A 114 11.86 0.07 4.38
N THR A 115 11.85 0.04 5.71
CA THR A 115 10.71 0.59 6.49
C THR A 115 10.56 2.10 6.32
N SER A 116 11.67 2.85 6.24
CA SER A 116 11.67 4.28 5.91
C SER A 116 11.11 4.56 4.52
N LEU A 117 11.46 3.74 3.52
CA LEU A 117 10.94 3.88 2.17
C LEU A 117 9.43 3.67 2.13
N VAL A 118 8.90 2.65 2.82
CA VAL A 118 7.45 2.43 2.92
C VAL A 118 6.77 3.64 3.54
N LYS A 119 7.25 4.12 4.71
CA LYS A 119 6.67 5.31 5.36
C LYS A 119 6.67 6.50 4.41
N LYS A 120 7.76 6.70 3.66
CA LYS A 120 7.88 7.78 2.68
C LYS A 120 6.88 7.62 1.54
N TYR A 121 6.79 6.44 0.93
CA TYR A 121 5.81 6.16 -0.12
C TYR A 121 4.38 6.51 0.31
N LEU A 122 3.96 6.04 1.49
CA LEU A 122 2.60 6.26 2.00
C LEU A 122 2.32 7.75 2.28
N ARG A 123 3.34 8.51 2.74
CA ARG A 123 3.22 9.96 2.97
C ARG A 123 3.22 10.78 1.69
N ASP A 124 3.88 10.29 0.65
CA ASP A 124 4.02 11.02 -0.61
C ASP A 124 2.79 10.85 -1.51
N LEU A 125 1.85 9.95 -1.17
CA LEU A 125 0.58 9.81 -1.86
C LEU A 125 -0.15 11.18 -1.90
N PRO A 126 -0.75 11.57 -3.05
CA PRO A 126 -1.52 12.80 -3.18
C PRO A 126 -2.70 12.90 -2.20
N GLU A 127 -3.28 11.75 -1.86
CA GLU A 127 -4.30 11.60 -0.82
C GLU A 127 -3.82 10.53 0.18
N PRO A 128 -3.98 10.73 1.50
CA PRO A 128 -3.60 9.72 2.49
C PRO A 128 -4.31 8.38 2.27
N VAL A 129 -3.69 7.32 2.77
CA VAL A 129 -4.21 5.94 2.67
C VAL A 129 -5.60 5.82 3.27
N ILE A 130 -5.87 6.51 4.38
CA ILE A 130 -7.23 6.74 4.87
C ILE A 130 -7.69 8.08 4.29
N PRO A 131 -8.59 8.08 3.28
CA PRO A 131 -9.04 9.30 2.62
C PRO A 131 -9.67 10.28 3.60
N ASN A 132 -9.46 11.57 3.39
CA ASN A 132 -9.93 12.63 4.30
C ASN A 132 -11.45 12.61 4.50
N SER A 133 -12.19 12.17 3.48
CA SER A 133 -13.66 12.02 3.52
C SER A 133 -14.16 11.01 4.55
N PHE A 134 -13.31 10.09 5.03
CA PHE A 134 -13.66 9.10 6.05
C PHE A 134 -13.19 9.50 7.46
N HIS A 135 -12.38 10.55 7.60
CA HIS A 135 -11.78 10.90 8.89
C HIS A 135 -12.82 11.15 9.98
N GLU A 136 -13.88 11.88 9.66
CA GLU A 136 -14.95 12.17 10.65
C GLU A 136 -15.69 10.90 11.10
N GLN A 137 -15.87 9.91 10.22
CA GLN A 137 -16.48 8.64 10.59
C GLN A 137 -15.61 7.91 11.62
N PHE A 138 -14.30 7.83 11.38
CA PHE A 138 -13.35 7.26 12.35
C PHE A 138 -13.33 8.04 13.67
N GLN A 139 -13.24 9.37 13.59
CA GLN A 139 -13.17 10.26 14.77
C GLN A 139 -14.46 10.25 15.60
N SER A 140 -15.58 9.82 15.02
CA SER A 140 -16.86 9.69 15.74
C SER A 140 -16.97 8.40 16.57
N VAL A 141 -16.07 7.42 16.36
CA VAL A 141 -16.16 6.12 17.04
C VAL A 141 -15.80 6.27 18.52
N ASN A 142 -16.75 5.90 19.38
CA ASN A 142 -16.47 5.78 20.82
C ASN A 142 -15.66 4.51 21.10
N LEU A 143 -14.34 4.64 21.28
CA LEU A 143 -13.42 3.52 21.51
C LEU A 143 -13.69 2.75 22.81
N PHE A 144 -14.41 3.32 23.77
CA PHE A 144 -14.83 2.62 25.00
C PHE A 144 -16.04 1.71 24.78
N SER A 145 -16.69 1.79 23.61
CA SER A 145 -17.81 0.93 23.26
C SER A 145 -17.33 -0.50 22.95
N LYS A 146 -18.07 -1.51 23.41
CA LYS A 146 -17.84 -2.91 23.03
C LYS A 146 -17.96 -3.13 21.51
N ASN A 147 -18.69 -2.26 20.81
CA ASN A 147 -18.90 -2.33 19.38
C ASN A 147 -17.88 -1.51 18.56
N ALA A 148 -16.94 -0.82 19.20
CA ALA A 148 -15.97 0.05 18.52
C ALA A 148 -15.23 -0.70 17.42
N ILE A 149 -14.79 -1.93 17.72
CA ILE A 149 -14.09 -2.81 16.78
C ILE A 149 -14.90 -3.11 15.52
N HIS A 150 -16.20 -3.39 15.67
CA HIS A 150 -17.10 -3.69 14.55
C HIS A 150 -17.41 -2.43 13.73
N GLN A 151 -17.55 -1.27 14.38
CA GLN A 151 -17.73 0.01 13.69
C GLN A 151 -16.51 0.35 12.84
N LEU A 152 -15.30 0.25 13.42
CA LEU A 152 -14.05 0.47 12.68
C LEU A 152 -13.92 -0.50 11.49
N ALA A 153 -14.26 -1.78 11.68
CA ALA A 153 -14.23 -2.76 10.59
C ALA A 153 -15.21 -2.39 9.48
N SER A 154 -16.42 -1.96 9.82
CA SER A 154 -17.42 -1.49 8.85
C SER A 154 -16.93 -0.27 8.06
N ILE A 155 -16.24 0.67 8.71
CA ILE A 155 -15.68 1.84 8.04
C ILE A 155 -14.53 1.42 7.09
N ILE A 156 -13.63 0.53 7.52
CA ILE A 156 -12.55 0.03 6.66
C ILE A 156 -13.12 -0.72 5.44
N ILE A 157 -14.18 -1.50 5.62
CA ILE A 157 -14.86 -2.22 4.53
C ILE A 157 -15.43 -1.26 3.48
N SER A 158 -15.96 -0.11 3.91
CA SER A 158 -16.57 0.89 3.02
C SER A 158 -15.55 1.80 2.32
N LEU A 159 -14.26 1.73 2.68
CA LEU A 159 -13.20 2.41 1.96
C LEU A 159 -13.12 1.95 0.49
N PRO A 160 -12.60 2.81 -0.40
CA PRO A 160 -12.28 2.41 -1.77
C PRO A 160 -11.43 1.14 -1.80
N SER A 161 -11.64 0.30 -2.82
CA SER A 161 -11.05 -1.04 -2.89
C SER A 161 -9.53 -1.04 -2.75
N ASP A 162 -8.87 -0.04 -3.34
CA ASP A 162 -7.41 0.08 -3.34
C ASP A 162 -6.88 0.46 -1.96
N ASN A 163 -7.49 1.45 -1.31
CA ASN A 163 -7.18 1.87 0.07
C ASN A 163 -7.40 0.72 1.05
N LYS A 164 -8.54 0.02 0.94
CA LYS A 164 -8.88 -1.13 1.79
C LYS A 164 -7.85 -2.26 1.66
N GLN A 165 -7.48 -2.63 0.43
CA GLN A 165 -6.46 -3.66 0.20
C GLN A 165 -5.10 -3.28 0.78
N LEU A 166 -4.69 -2.02 0.61
CA LEU A 166 -3.44 -1.53 1.17
C LEU A 166 -3.44 -1.53 2.71
N ILE A 167 -4.51 -1.04 3.34
CA ILE A 167 -4.67 -1.09 4.81
C ILE A 167 -4.65 -2.54 5.31
N HIS A 168 -5.33 -3.45 4.61
CA HIS A 168 -5.35 -4.86 4.99
C HIS A 168 -3.94 -5.46 4.96
N ALA A 169 -3.17 -5.20 3.90
CA ALA A 169 -1.77 -5.65 3.84
C ALA A 169 -0.93 -5.04 4.97
N ILE A 170 -1.12 -3.77 5.31
CA ILE A 170 -0.41 -3.13 6.42
C ILE A 170 -0.75 -3.80 7.76
N ILE A 171 -2.03 -4.10 8.02
CA ILE A 171 -2.46 -4.81 9.24
C ILE A 171 -1.85 -6.21 9.30
N ILE A 172 -1.81 -6.94 8.18
CA ILE A 172 -1.14 -8.26 8.12
C ILE A 172 0.34 -8.11 8.45
N MET A 173 1.06 -7.15 7.86
CA MET A 173 2.47 -6.90 8.18
C MET A 173 2.67 -6.61 9.67
N ILE A 174 1.84 -5.74 10.23
CA ILE A 174 1.89 -5.40 11.65
C ILE A 174 1.64 -6.64 12.52
N ALA A 175 0.69 -7.51 12.16
CA ALA A 175 0.46 -8.76 12.87
C ALA A 175 1.72 -9.65 12.89
N GLN A 176 2.47 -9.72 11.77
CA GLN A 176 3.72 -10.48 11.71
C GLN A 176 4.83 -9.86 12.58
N ILE A 177 4.86 -8.53 12.70
CA ILE A 177 5.75 -7.81 13.62
C ILE A 177 5.35 -8.10 15.07
N GLN A 178 4.06 -8.03 15.42
CA GLN A 178 3.57 -8.31 16.77
C GLN A 178 3.89 -9.73 17.24
N LYS A 179 3.86 -10.72 16.34
CA LYS A 179 4.28 -12.10 16.64
C LYS A 179 5.74 -12.23 17.08
N ASN A 180 6.57 -11.23 16.83
CA ASN A 180 8.00 -11.20 17.17
C ASN A 180 8.34 -10.04 18.13
N VAL A 181 7.35 -9.51 18.86
CA VAL A 181 7.50 -8.33 19.73
C VAL A 181 8.63 -8.46 20.75
N ASP A 182 8.88 -9.67 21.27
CA ASP A 182 9.95 -9.95 22.24
C ASP A 182 11.37 -9.72 21.68
N GLN A 183 11.52 -9.70 20.35
CA GLN A 183 12.81 -9.47 19.67
C GLN A 183 12.85 -8.09 19.02
N ASN A 184 11.78 -7.68 18.32
CA ASN A 184 11.77 -6.41 17.61
C ASN A 184 11.40 -5.20 18.50
N MET A 185 10.91 -5.43 19.72
CA MET A 185 10.58 -4.39 20.71
C MET A 185 9.53 -3.36 20.24
N MET A 186 8.67 -3.74 19.29
CA MET A 186 7.62 -2.88 18.75
C MET A 186 6.25 -3.29 19.29
N CYS A 187 5.83 -2.70 20.41
CA CYS A 187 4.49 -2.88 20.96
C CYS A 187 3.39 -2.16 20.13
N PRO A 188 2.09 -2.45 20.36
CA PRO A 188 0.99 -1.80 19.64
C PRO A 188 1.05 -0.26 19.68
N GLU A 189 1.38 0.32 20.83
CA GLU A 189 1.49 1.77 21.01
C GLU A 189 2.64 2.36 20.19
N ALA A 190 3.80 1.69 20.18
CA ALA A 190 4.96 2.13 19.42
C ALA A 190 4.67 2.12 17.91
N LEU A 191 3.98 1.09 17.41
CA LEU A 191 3.57 1.03 16.01
C LEU A 191 2.47 2.05 15.68
N ALA A 192 1.48 2.22 16.55
CA ALA A 192 0.38 3.16 16.33
C ALA A 192 0.88 4.61 16.22
N ILE A 193 1.82 5.02 17.07
CA ILE A 193 2.43 6.36 17.01
C ILE A 193 3.11 6.62 15.65
N VAL A 194 3.67 5.57 15.02
CA VAL A 194 4.30 5.68 13.71
C VAL A 194 3.27 5.67 12.57
N PHE A 195 2.36 4.69 12.57
CA PHE A 195 1.45 4.45 11.45
C PHE A 195 0.26 5.40 11.41
N ALA A 196 -0.29 5.82 12.56
CA ALA A 196 -1.44 6.71 12.61
C ALA A 196 -1.22 8.02 11.82
N PRO A 197 -0.16 8.82 12.05
CA PRO A 197 0.05 10.05 11.29
C PRO A 197 0.43 9.80 9.83
N VAL A 198 1.13 8.70 9.53
CA VAL A 198 1.53 8.33 8.16
C VAL A 198 0.32 7.99 7.30
N LEU A 199 -0.63 7.23 7.83
CA LEU A 199 -1.78 6.73 7.06
C LEU A 199 -2.93 7.73 6.97
N THR A 200 -2.96 8.73 7.85
CA THR A 200 -3.97 9.78 7.87
C THR A 200 -3.47 11.10 7.30
N GLY A 201 -2.17 11.23 7.00
CA GLY A 201 -1.56 12.47 6.50
C GLY A 201 -1.40 13.57 7.56
N PHE A 202 -1.65 13.28 8.84
CA PHE A 202 -1.56 14.27 9.93
C PHE A 202 -0.14 14.81 10.15
N GLU A 203 0.91 14.11 9.68
CA GLU A 203 2.28 14.63 9.73
C GLU A 203 2.44 15.92 8.89
N HIS A 204 1.74 16.02 7.76
CA HIS A 204 1.80 17.18 6.87
C HIS A 204 0.97 18.35 7.42
N SER A 205 -0.18 18.06 8.04
CA SER A 205 -1.05 19.09 8.63
C SER A 205 -0.35 19.92 9.71
N LEU A 206 0.51 19.30 10.54
CA LEU A 206 1.33 20.03 11.52
C LEU A 206 2.34 20.98 10.87
N LYS A 207 2.99 20.54 9.79
CA LYS A 207 3.97 21.37 9.07
C LYS A 207 3.28 22.58 8.46
N ASP A 208 2.11 22.39 7.87
CA ASP A 208 1.32 23.49 7.31
C ASP A 208 0.83 24.46 8.40
N LEU A 209 0.38 23.94 9.55
CA LEU A 209 0.00 24.75 10.71
C LEU A 209 1.17 25.61 11.21
N THR A 210 2.34 25.00 11.41
CA THR A 210 3.53 25.71 11.91
C THR A 210 4.03 26.76 10.93
N ASN A 211 4.06 26.45 9.63
CA ASN A 211 4.43 27.40 8.58
C ASN A 211 3.47 28.59 8.49
N SER A 212 2.16 28.34 8.65
CA SER A 212 1.13 29.39 8.66
C SER A 212 1.25 30.32 9.86
N CYS A 213 1.51 29.78 11.06
CA CYS A 213 1.69 30.59 12.28
C CYS A 213 2.91 31.53 12.19
N ILE A 214 3.98 31.09 11.52
CA ILE A 214 5.20 31.88 11.34
C ILE A 214 4.98 33.00 10.31
N SER A 215 4.15 32.79 9.27
CA SER A 215 3.92 33.81 8.23
C SER A 215 2.96 34.93 8.67
N THR A 216 2.17 34.74 9.72
CA THR A 216 1.16 35.73 10.19
C THR A 216 1.71 36.86 11.07
N HIS A 217 3.03 36.92 11.33
CA HIS A 217 3.62 38.02 12.11
C HIS A 217 3.93 39.31 11.32
N SER A 218 3.78 39.30 9.99
CA SER A 218 3.84 40.54 9.19
C SER A 218 2.43 40.97 8.76
N THR A 219 1.93 42.02 9.44
CA THR A 219 0.78 42.86 9.06
C THR A 219 -0.59 42.19 8.95
N PHE A 220 -1.39 42.24 10.02
CA PHE A 220 -2.84 42.16 9.89
C PHE A 220 -3.54 43.30 10.64
N LYS A 221 -4.15 44.20 9.85
CA LYS A 221 -5.15 45.16 10.33
C LYS A 221 -6.39 44.40 10.78
N ARG A 222 -6.84 44.75 11.97
CA ARG A 222 -7.93 44.17 12.76
C ARG A 222 -9.29 44.41 12.07
N GLN A 223 -9.93 43.36 11.54
CA GLN A 223 -11.38 43.34 11.30
C GLN A 223 -12.06 42.58 12.43
N LYS A 224 -13.12 43.19 12.98
CA LYS A 224 -13.88 42.77 14.16
C LYS A 224 -15.07 41.89 13.73
N ASN A 225 -15.37 40.89 14.55
CA ASN A 225 -16.64 40.14 14.65
C ASN A 225 -16.77 38.81 13.89
N GLN A 226 -15.99 37.82 14.29
CA GLN A 226 -16.40 36.40 14.43
C GLN A 226 -15.53 35.79 15.54
N PRO A 227 -16.04 34.89 16.41
CA PRO A 227 -15.18 34.14 17.32
C PRO A 227 -14.36 33.15 16.48
N GLN A 228 -13.23 33.61 15.96
CA GLN A 228 -12.27 32.76 15.27
C GLN A 228 -11.48 32.01 16.35
N ALA A 229 -11.43 30.68 16.23
CA ALA A 229 -10.64 29.82 17.12
C ALA A 229 -9.22 30.36 17.21
N THR A 230 -8.69 30.49 18.42
CA THR A 230 -7.32 30.98 18.60
C THR A 230 -6.34 29.95 18.05
N THR A 231 -5.13 30.38 17.67
CA THR A 231 -4.05 29.45 17.24
C THR A 231 -3.83 28.32 18.27
N SER A 232 -3.98 28.63 19.56
CA SER A 232 -3.91 27.65 20.66
C SER A 232 -5.03 26.60 20.57
N ASP A 233 -6.25 27.00 20.22
CA ASP A 233 -7.40 26.09 20.10
C ASP A 233 -7.21 25.14 18.91
N ILE A 234 -6.71 25.64 17.78
CA ILE A 234 -6.45 24.83 16.58
C ILE A 234 -5.36 23.78 16.86
N ILE A 235 -4.25 24.19 17.50
CA ILE A 235 -3.18 23.26 17.90
C ILE A 235 -3.72 22.20 18.87
N SER A 236 -4.50 22.62 19.87
CA SER A 236 -5.10 21.71 20.85
C SER A 236 -6.05 20.71 20.20
N GLN A 237 -6.88 21.15 19.25
CA GLN A 237 -7.76 20.29 18.47
C GLN A 237 -6.97 19.29 17.63
N HIS A 238 -5.88 19.73 16.98
CA HIS A 238 -5.02 18.84 16.20
C HIS A 238 -4.38 17.76 17.07
N ILE A 239 -3.84 18.13 18.25
CA ILE A 239 -3.26 17.18 19.20
C ILE A 239 -4.32 16.16 19.64
N LYS A 240 -5.53 16.62 19.97
CA LYS A 240 -6.64 15.73 20.37
C LYS A 240 -7.01 14.75 19.26
N ARG A 241 -7.13 15.21 18.01
CA ARG A 241 -7.45 14.36 16.85
C ARG A 241 -6.35 13.35 16.56
N ASN A 242 -5.09 13.76 16.63
CA ASN A 242 -3.94 12.87 16.43
C ASN A 242 -3.84 11.82 17.55
N LYS A 243 -4.13 12.20 18.80
CA LYS A 243 -4.22 11.25 19.91
C LYS A 243 -5.32 10.22 19.64
N HIS A 244 -6.51 10.66 19.24
CA HIS A 244 -7.62 9.75 18.94
C HIS A 244 -7.30 8.80 17.78
N TRP A 245 -6.60 9.28 16.73
CA TRP A 245 -6.08 8.40 15.69
C TRP A 245 -5.09 7.37 16.22
N THR A 246 -4.19 7.78 17.11
CA THR A 246 -3.24 6.86 17.76
C THR A 246 -4.00 5.80 18.54
N ASP A 247 -5.02 6.19 19.33
CA ASP A 247 -5.86 5.27 20.10
C ASP A 247 -6.64 4.29 19.19
N ILE A 248 -7.18 4.76 18.05
CA ILE A 248 -7.80 3.90 17.03
C ILE A 248 -6.79 2.86 16.55
N TRP A 249 -5.59 3.28 16.18
CA TRP A 249 -4.55 2.38 15.66
C TRP A 249 -4.06 1.38 16.71
N ILE A 250 -3.97 1.77 17.99
CA ILE A 250 -3.69 0.83 19.09
C ILE A 250 -4.75 -0.28 19.08
N LEU A 251 -6.04 0.08 19.06
CA LEU A 251 -7.13 -0.90 19.04
C LEU A 251 -7.10 -1.78 17.79
N LEU A 252 -6.78 -1.22 16.61
CA LEU A 252 -6.62 -1.98 15.37
C LEU A 252 -5.50 -3.03 15.49
N ILE A 253 -4.38 -2.65 16.10
CA ILE A 253 -3.18 -3.50 16.21
C ILE A 253 -3.36 -4.56 17.29
N GLU A 254 -3.90 -4.21 18.46
CA GLU A 254 -4.17 -5.17 19.54
C GLU A 254 -5.18 -6.25 19.12
N ARG A 255 -6.11 -5.90 18.23
CA ARG A 255 -7.19 -6.78 17.77
C ARG A 255 -7.04 -7.18 16.31
N HIS A 256 -5.80 -7.21 15.80
CA HIS A 256 -5.51 -7.47 14.40
C HIS A 256 -6.11 -8.79 13.88
N ASP A 257 -6.09 -9.87 14.66
CA ASP A 257 -6.66 -11.17 14.27
C ASP A 257 -8.13 -11.06 13.86
N PHE A 258 -8.90 -10.28 14.62
CA PHE A 258 -10.31 -10.04 14.33
C PHE A 258 -10.51 -9.22 13.05
N PHE A 259 -9.67 -8.21 12.81
CA PHE A 259 -9.73 -7.41 11.59
C PHE A 259 -9.35 -8.21 10.35
N ILE A 260 -8.27 -8.99 10.43
CA ILE A 260 -7.81 -9.82 9.32
C ILE A 260 -8.91 -10.82 8.94
N ASP A 261 -9.52 -11.52 9.92
CA ASP A 261 -10.61 -12.45 9.66
C ASP A 261 -11.82 -11.80 8.96
N ILE A 262 -12.24 -10.61 9.43
CA ILE A 262 -13.34 -9.88 8.79
C ILE A 262 -12.99 -9.47 7.35
N LEU A 263 -11.78 -8.93 7.13
CA LEU A 263 -11.37 -8.45 5.82
C LEU A 263 -11.15 -9.60 4.83
N ASP A 264 -10.63 -10.74 5.29
CA ASP A 264 -10.50 -11.96 4.50
C ASP A 264 -11.85 -12.54 4.08
N LYS A 265 -12.83 -12.60 5.00
CA LYS A 265 -14.20 -13.02 4.69
C LYS A 265 -14.85 -12.11 3.66
N HIS A 266 -14.72 -10.80 3.85
CA HIS A 266 -15.27 -9.81 2.92
C HIS A 266 -14.61 -9.91 1.54
N HIS A 267 -13.28 -10.03 1.47
CA HIS A 267 -12.55 -10.17 0.21
C HIS A 267 -12.87 -11.48 -0.52
N SER A 268 -13.04 -12.58 0.22
CA SER A 268 -13.48 -13.87 -0.34
C SER A 268 -14.90 -13.79 -0.92
N ALA A 269 -15.83 -13.13 -0.23
CA ALA A 269 -17.19 -12.92 -0.71
C ALA A 269 -17.24 -12.12 -2.02
N LEU A 270 -16.43 -11.06 -2.15
CA LEU A 270 -16.31 -10.28 -3.39
C LEU A 270 -15.78 -11.12 -4.56
N ARG A 271 -14.81 -12.02 -4.31
CA ARG A 271 -14.28 -12.92 -5.36
C ARG A 271 -15.33 -13.90 -5.86
N GLU A 272 -16.13 -14.47 -4.97
CA GLU A 272 -17.22 -15.38 -5.36
C GLU A 272 -18.34 -14.65 -6.11
N GLN A 273 -18.68 -13.42 -5.71
CA GLN A 273 -19.62 -12.59 -6.48
C GLN A 273 -19.11 -12.30 -7.89
N ASN A 274 -17.83 -11.97 -8.06
CA ASN A 274 -17.26 -11.73 -9.39
C ASN A 274 -17.23 -12.99 -10.27
N LYS A 275 -16.94 -14.17 -9.70
CA LYS A 275 -17.02 -15.45 -10.43
C LYS A 275 -18.46 -15.77 -10.87
N THR A 276 -19.45 -15.52 -10.02
CA THR A 276 -20.86 -15.77 -10.37
C THR A 276 -21.37 -14.81 -11.46
N ILE A 277 -20.90 -13.55 -11.46
CA ILE A 277 -21.21 -12.59 -12.54
C ILE A 277 -20.54 -13.00 -13.84
N SER A 278 -19.25 -13.36 -13.84
CA SER A 278 -18.55 -13.81 -15.05
C SER A 278 -19.19 -15.09 -15.63
N THR A 279 -19.56 -16.06 -14.79
CA THR A 279 -20.24 -17.30 -15.25
C THR A 279 -21.66 -17.05 -15.76
N ARG A 280 -22.39 -16.06 -15.20
CA ARG A 280 -23.70 -15.65 -15.71
C ARG A 280 -23.61 -14.97 -17.08
N ASN A 281 -22.60 -14.12 -17.28
CA ASN A 281 -22.34 -13.49 -18.58
C ASN A 281 -21.93 -14.53 -19.63
N TYR A 282 -21.12 -15.53 -19.27
CA TYR A 282 -20.80 -16.66 -20.16
C TYR A 282 -22.06 -17.49 -20.53
N ARG A 283 -22.99 -17.71 -19.60
CA ARG A 283 -24.24 -18.43 -19.88
C ARG A 283 -25.23 -17.64 -20.74
N GLN A 284 -25.22 -16.31 -20.67
CA GLN A 284 -26.09 -15.47 -21.53
C GLN A 284 -25.62 -15.40 -23.00
N HIS A 285 -24.32 -15.62 -23.27
CA HIS A 285 -23.78 -15.63 -24.63
C HIS A 285 -23.81 -17.01 -25.32
N HIS A 286 -24.25 -18.07 -24.64
CA HIS A 286 -24.46 -19.39 -25.25
C HIS A 286 -25.85 -19.93 -24.93
N CYS A 287 -26.84 -19.54 -25.73
CA CYS A 287 -28.05 -20.33 -25.92
C CYS A 287 -27.74 -21.51 -26.86
N PRO A 288 -28.12 -22.76 -26.53
CA PRO A 288 -28.10 -23.83 -27.51
C PRO A 288 -29.19 -23.54 -28.54
N ILE A 289 -28.81 -23.50 -29.82
CA ILE A 289 -29.74 -23.38 -30.95
C ILE A 289 -30.70 -24.58 -30.88
N GLN A 290 -31.93 -24.33 -30.44
CA GLN A 290 -33.01 -25.29 -30.53
C GLN A 290 -33.44 -25.40 -32.00
N ASN A 291 -33.27 -26.59 -32.57
CA ASN A 291 -33.79 -26.95 -33.89
C ASN A 291 -35.29 -26.69 -33.96
N ARG A 292 -35.70 -25.64 -34.68
CA ARG A 292 -37.07 -25.46 -35.17
C ARG A 292 -37.19 -26.14 -36.53
N THR A 293 -37.91 -27.24 -36.54
CA THR A 293 -38.52 -27.82 -37.75
C THR A 293 -39.41 -26.79 -38.45
N LEU A 294 -39.26 -26.68 -39.77
CA LEU A 294 -40.17 -25.97 -40.68
C LEU A 294 -40.65 -26.93 -41.79
N PRO A 295 -41.85 -26.70 -42.37
CA PRO A 295 -42.57 -27.71 -43.15
C PRO A 295 -42.18 -27.73 -44.63
N SER A 296 -42.53 -28.85 -45.25
CA SER A 296 -42.29 -29.29 -46.62
C SER A 296 -42.81 -28.36 -47.73
N SER A 297 -41.99 -28.15 -48.77
CA SER A 297 -42.44 -28.00 -50.16
C SER A 297 -41.38 -28.53 -51.13
N SER A 298 -41.86 -29.28 -52.12
CA SER A 298 -41.19 -30.03 -53.20
C SER A 298 -40.29 -29.21 -54.14
N PHE A 299 -39.18 -29.79 -54.61
CA PHE A 299 -38.93 -30.20 -56.02
C PHE A 299 -37.46 -30.67 -56.25
N SER A 300 -37.36 -31.82 -56.93
CA SER A 300 -36.33 -32.25 -57.93
C SER A 300 -34.84 -32.44 -57.57
N THR A 301 -34.41 -33.72 -57.66
CA THR A 301 -33.23 -34.28 -58.39
C THR A 301 -31.93 -33.47 -58.38
N THR A 302 -30.77 -33.98 -57.95
CA THR A 302 -29.98 -35.07 -58.58
C THR A 302 -28.77 -35.42 -57.69
N SER A 303 -28.52 -36.73 -57.55
CA SER A 303 -27.23 -37.44 -57.43
C SER A 303 -25.94 -36.66 -57.09
N LEU A 304 -25.20 -37.11 -56.07
CA LEU A 304 -24.06 -38.03 -56.27
C LEU A 304 -23.51 -38.52 -54.91
N SER A 305 -23.26 -39.82 -54.88
CA SER A 305 -22.63 -40.61 -53.84
C SER A 305 -21.16 -40.25 -53.61
N ASN A 306 -20.68 -40.41 -52.37
CA ASN A 306 -19.56 -41.31 -52.00
C ASN A 306 -19.19 -41.12 -50.52
N ASP A 307 -19.83 -41.92 -49.66
CA ASP A 307 -19.21 -43.03 -48.93
C ASP A 307 -17.69 -43.01 -48.60
N VAL A 308 -17.44 -43.22 -47.29
CA VAL A 308 -16.55 -44.23 -46.66
C VAL A 308 -15.41 -43.72 -45.76
N ASP A 309 -15.65 -43.98 -44.46
CA ASP A 309 -14.84 -44.58 -43.39
C ASP A 309 -13.53 -43.95 -42.89
N TYR A 310 -13.44 -43.62 -41.59
CA TYR A 310 -13.21 -44.50 -40.42
C TYR A 310 -11.90 -45.29 -40.50
N SER A 311 -10.90 -44.94 -39.65
CA SER A 311 -10.53 -45.75 -38.47
C SER A 311 -9.18 -45.33 -37.81
N ASN A 312 -9.20 -45.39 -36.46
CA ASN A 312 -8.16 -45.78 -35.50
C ASN A 312 -6.66 -45.78 -35.88
N HIS A 313 -5.80 -45.24 -35.00
CA HIS A 313 -5.12 -46.02 -33.95
C HIS A 313 -4.04 -45.23 -33.17
N ASN A 314 -4.02 -45.51 -31.86
CA ASN A 314 -2.88 -45.82 -30.97
C ASN A 314 -1.77 -44.82 -30.58
N HIS A 315 -1.71 -44.66 -29.24
CA HIS A 315 -0.55 -44.48 -28.35
C HIS A 315 0.66 -45.39 -28.70
N PRO A 316 1.89 -45.06 -28.25
CA PRO A 316 2.34 -45.62 -26.95
C PRO A 316 3.30 -44.75 -26.12
N SER A 317 3.40 -45.11 -24.83
CA SER A 317 4.41 -44.73 -23.83
C SER A 317 5.48 -45.82 -23.72
N ILE A 318 6.77 -45.50 -23.52
CA ILE A 318 7.84 -46.33 -22.86
C ILE A 318 8.95 -45.34 -22.43
N GLU A 319 9.38 -45.13 -21.18
CA GLU A 319 9.99 -45.96 -20.11
C GLU A 319 11.54 -46.16 -20.16
N ALA A 320 12.15 -45.92 -18.99
CA ALA A 320 13.52 -45.95 -18.46
C ALA A 320 14.67 -46.73 -19.15
N LYS A 321 15.91 -46.23 -18.96
CA LYS A 321 17.12 -47.05 -18.74
C LYS A 321 18.11 -46.43 -17.73
N HIS A 322 18.47 -47.25 -16.75
CA HIS A 322 19.62 -47.18 -15.85
C HIS A 322 20.97 -47.19 -16.58
N ASN A 323 22.01 -46.56 -15.99
CA ASN A 323 23.31 -47.22 -15.87
C ASN A 323 24.19 -46.68 -14.71
N LYS A 324 24.78 -47.62 -13.96
CA LYS A 324 25.78 -47.46 -12.88
C LYS A 324 27.20 -47.65 -13.44
N LYS A 325 28.19 -46.92 -12.89
CA LYS A 325 29.59 -47.35 -12.57
C LYS A 325 30.34 -46.15 -11.95
N ASN A 326 30.63 -46.10 -10.66
CA ASN A 326 31.79 -46.65 -9.90
C ASN A 326 33.18 -46.30 -10.44
N THR A 327 33.93 -45.45 -9.70
CA THR A 327 35.27 -45.65 -9.04
C THR A 327 35.86 -44.26 -8.69
N LEU A 328 36.05 -43.86 -7.43
CA LEU A 328 37.11 -44.14 -6.42
C LEU A 328 38.39 -43.28 -6.57
N ASP A 329 38.98 -42.96 -5.40
CA ASP A 329 40.29 -42.32 -5.07
C ASP A 329 40.31 -40.78 -4.88
N LYS A 330 40.41 -40.26 -3.63
CA LYS A 330 41.54 -40.20 -2.67
C LYS A 330 42.68 -39.25 -3.12
N HIS A 331 42.76 -38.07 -2.51
CA HIS A 331 43.87 -37.69 -1.60
C HIS A 331 43.80 -36.22 -1.14
N ASN A 332 44.06 -36.06 0.17
CA ASN A 332 44.48 -34.87 0.93
C ASN A 332 43.53 -33.68 1.09
#